data_AF-A0A3C2EG54-F1
#
_entry.id   AF-A0A3C2EG54-F1
#
_cell.length_a   1.000
_cell.length_b   1.000
_cell.length_c   1.000
_cell.angle_alpha   90.00
_cell.angle_beta   90.00
_cell.angle_gamma   90.00
#
_symmetry.space_group_name_H-M   'P 1'
#
loop_
_entity.id
_entity.type
_entity.pdbx_description
1 polymer ?
#
loop_
_entity_poly.entity_id
_entity_poly.type
_entity_poly.pdbx_seq_one_letter_code
_entity_poly.pdbx_strand_id
1 'polypeptide(L)'
;MGPSFYWMPDVFSSFFGDFGKKVEDVYDLKRLDPGYRVYFGEHDYIDNHADFEKLKQTFEQLETGGGRNLQKFIDKAGKNYDIAIKDLVYKPALNIFEIVTRDTIFKLNEFVSTISRQVRAGIRHQRLRTILEFPVLFLGSKPSNTPAFYNFMNFADIKLGTWHPMGGMFAVVKAMEALTNELGVEILTGHAVNELVVKNRKVVAARTDHGDFNCDVLLSGADYHHTETLLP
;
A
#
# COMPACT_ATOMS: atom_id res chain seq x y z
N MET A 1 -2.76 5.25 17.51
CA MET A 1 -2.55 5.97 16.23
C MET A 1 -2.05 4.97 15.21
N GLY A 2 -2.41 5.14 13.93
CA GLY A 2 -2.15 4.18 12.85
C GLY A 2 -2.12 4.88 11.50
N PRO A 3 -2.30 4.17 10.38
CA PRO A 3 -2.31 4.78 9.05
C PRO A 3 -3.39 5.86 8.92
N SER A 4 -3.13 6.85 8.07
CA SER A 4 -4.04 7.97 7.79
C SER A 4 -4.36 8.16 6.31
N PHE A 5 -3.67 7.45 5.41
CA PHE A 5 -3.91 7.47 3.97
C PHE A 5 -4.64 6.19 3.55
N TYR A 6 -5.75 6.36 2.83
CA TYR A 6 -6.45 5.27 2.16
C TYR A 6 -6.20 5.39 0.65
N TRP A 7 -5.33 4.52 0.14
CA TRP A 7 -5.02 4.34 -1.28
C TRP A 7 -5.39 2.93 -1.71
N MET A 8 -5.47 2.69 -3.02
CA MET A 8 -5.78 1.38 -3.60
C MET A 8 -7.14 0.82 -3.09
N PRO A 9 -8.25 1.56 -3.28
CA PRO A 9 -9.58 1.13 -2.84
C PRO A 9 -10.00 -0.23 -3.42
N ASP A 10 -9.45 -0.60 -4.57
CA ASP A 10 -9.65 -1.88 -5.22
C ASP A 10 -9.10 -3.07 -4.42
N VAL A 11 -8.02 -2.90 -3.64
CA VAL A 11 -7.50 -3.95 -2.76
C VAL A 11 -8.48 -4.26 -1.64
N PHE A 12 -9.04 -3.24 -0.99
CA PHE A 12 -10.08 -3.42 0.02
C PHE A 12 -11.36 -3.99 -0.60
N SER A 13 -11.73 -3.53 -1.79
CA SER A 13 -12.89 -4.03 -2.54
C SER A 13 -12.75 -5.51 -2.87
N SER A 14 -11.56 -5.95 -3.27
CA SER A 14 -11.28 -7.37 -3.51
C SER A 14 -11.41 -8.19 -2.23
N PHE A 15 -10.80 -7.73 -1.13
CA PHE A 15 -10.86 -8.43 0.15
C PHE A 15 -12.31 -8.63 0.64
N PHE A 16 -13.14 -7.57 0.68
CA PHE A 16 -14.54 -7.72 1.08
C PHE A 16 -15.35 -8.51 0.04
N GLY A 17 -14.98 -8.40 -1.24
CA GLY A 17 -15.57 -9.15 -2.34
C GLY A 17 -15.41 -10.67 -2.22
N ASP A 18 -14.29 -11.15 -1.66
CA ASP A 18 -14.07 -12.57 -1.37
C ASP A 18 -15.12 -13.16 -0.40
N PHE A 19 -15.78 -12.30 0.38
CA PHE A 19 -16.87 -12.64 1.30
C PHE A 19 -18.24 -12.19 0.80
N GLY A 20 -18.36 -11.82 -0.47
CA GLY A 20 -19.61 -11.39 -1.10
C GLY A 20 -20.13 -10.03 -0.61
N LYS A 21 -19.26 -9.20 -0.02
CA LYS A 21 -19.60 -7.84 0.46
C LYS A 21 -19.00 -6.77 -0.45
N LYS A 22 -19.63 -5.60 -0.50
CA LYS A 22 -19.03 -4.41 -1.10
C LYS A 22 -18.52 -3.49 0.00
N VAL A 23 -17.48 -2.71 -0.31
CA VAL A 23 -16.91 -1.74 0.63
C VAL A 23 -17.96 -0.72 1.08
N GLU A 24 -18.80 -0.26 0.15
CA GLU A 24 -19.85 0.72 0.41
C GLU A 24 -20.95 0.19 1.35
N ASP A 25 -21.07 -1.14 1.49
CA ASP A 25 -22.04 -1.77 2.40
C ASP A 25 -21.51 -1.85 3.84
N VAL A 26 -20.19 -1.70 4.05
CA VAL A 26 -19.53 -1.91 5.35
C VAL A 26 -18.96 -0.63 5.97
N TYR A 27 -18.60 0.37 5.17
CA TYR A 27 -18.28 1.72 5.64
C TYR A 27 -18.40 2.76 4.52
N ASP A 28 -18.66 4.01 4.91
CA ASP A 28 -18.71 5.14 3.96
C ASP A 28 -17.29 5.63 3.61
N LEU A 29 -17.04 5.82 2.32
CA LEU A 29 -15.74 6.19 1.77
C LEU A 29 -15.86 7.43 0.89
N LYS A 30 -15.15 8.50 1.28
CA LYS A 30 -15.15 9.76 0.55
C LYS A 30 -13.83 9.98 -0.19
N ARG A 31 -13.89 10.21 -1.51
CA ARG A 31 -12.72 10.68 -2.26
C ARG A 31 -12.39 12.12 -1.87
N LEU A 32 -11.13 12.40 -1.56
CA LEU A 32 -10.66 13.74 -1.21
C LEU A 32 -10.25 14.51 -2.47
N ASP A 33 -10.59 15.81 -2.52
CA ASP A 33 -10.11 16.76 -3.53
C ASP A 33 -9.81 18.13 -2.86
N PRO A 34 -8.55 18.57 -2.80
CA PRO A 34 -7.36 17.82 -3.21
C PRO A 34 -7.16 16.58 -2.32
N GLY A 35 -6.52 15.55 -2.88
CA GLY A 35 -6.13 14.36 -2.11
C GLY A 35 -5.17 14.72 -0.98
N TYR A 36 -4.23 15.62 -1.27
CA TYR A 36 -3.39 16.31 -0.30
C TYR A 36 -2.77 17.57 -0.92
N ARG A 37 -2.16 18.40 -0.06
CA ARG A 37 -1.46 19.62 -0.44
C ARG A 37 0.00 19.56 0.00
N VAL A 38 0.92 19.85 -0.91
CA VAL A 38 2.36 19.93 -0.62
C VAL A 38 2.76 21.40 -0.51
N TYR A 39 3.20 21.82 0.68
CA TYR A 39 3.65 23.18 0.94
C TYR A 39 5.17 23.31 0.70
N PHE A 40 5.55 24.36 -0.01
CA PHE A 40 6.93 24.81 -0.25
C PHE A 40 7.23 26.16 0.43
N GLY A 41 6.20 26.76 1.05
CA GLY A 41 6.21 27.96 1.87
C GLY A 41 4.81 28.19 2.44
N GLU A 42 4.61 29.24 3.25
CA GLU A 42 3.34 29.48 3.97
C GLU A 42 2.12 29.61 3.04
N HIS A 43 2.30 30.22 1.87
CA HIS A 43 1.26 30.38 0.84
C HIS A 43 1.66 29.79 -0.51
N ASP A 44 2.76 29.03 -0.53
CA ASP A 44 3.27 28.40 -1.73
C ASP A 44 3.04 26.90 -1.65
N TYR A 45 2.09 26.39 -2.43
CA TYR A 45 1.73 24.98 -2.40
C TYR A 45 1.36 24.44 -3.77
N ILE A 46 1.30 23.12 -3.86
CA ILE A 46 0.72 22.41 -5.00
C ILE A 46 -0.31 21.43 -4.46
N ASP A 47 -1.51 21.49 -5.03
CA ASP A 47 -2.60 20.58 -4.75
C ASP A 47 -2.50 19.34 -5.64
N ASN A 48 -2.54 18.16 -5.02
CA ASN A 48 -2.75 16.90 -5.71
C ASN A 48 -4.26 16.72 -5.96
N HIS A 49 -4.76 17.32 -7.04
CA HIS A 49 -6.18 17.27 -7.38
C HIS A 49 -6.66 15.87 -7.70
N ALA A 50 -7.89 15.55 -7.31
CA ALA A 50 -8.55 14.30 -7.70
C ALA A 50 -8.76 14.22 -9.22
N ASP A 51 -8.95 15.37 -9.86
CA ASP A 51 -8.99 15.50 -11.32
C ASP A 51 -7.59 15.54 -11.91
N PHE A 52 -7.24 14.47 -12.61
CA PHE A 52 -5.93 14.32 -13.25
C PHE A 52 -5.64 15.39 -14.31
N GLU A 53 -6.66 15.92 -15.00
CA GLU A 53 -6.44 16.96 -16.00
C GLU A 53 -6.07 18.30 -15.33
N LYS A 54 -6.64 18.61 -14.16
CA LYS A 54 -6.20 19.77 -13.36
C LYS A 54 -4.74 19.61 -12.93
N LEU A 55 -4.35 18.43 -12.46
CA LEU A 55 -2.96 18.18 -12.08
C LEU A 55 -2.00 18.32 -13.28
N LYS A 56 -2.38 17.83 -14.46
CA LYS A 56 -1.62 18.01 -15.70
C LYS A 56 -1.48 19.49 -16.07
N GLN A 57 -2.53 20.29 -15.92
CA GLN A 57 -2.47 21.74 -16.16
C GLN A 57 -1.49 22.41 -15.18
N THR A 58 -1.52 22.06 -13.90
CA THR A 58 -0.55 22.55 -12.90
C THR A 58 0.89 22.21 -13.30
N PHE A 59 1.14 20.98 -13.77
CA PHE A 59 2.46 20.57 -14.26
C PHE A 59 2.89 21.37 -15.50
N GLU A 60 1.98 21.60 -16.44
CA GLU A 60 2.26 22.37 -17.66
C GLU A 60 2.55 23.85 -17.38
N GLN A 61 1.86 24.43 -16.40
CA GLN A 61 2.09 25.82 -15.96
C GLN A 61 3.47 25.99 -15.31
N LEU A 62 3.94 25.00 -14.55
CA LEU A 62 5.22 25.04 -13.86
C LEU A 62 6.41 24.62 -14.74
N GLU A 63 6.17 23.77 -15.73
CA GLU A 63 7.18 23.31 -16.68
C GLU A 63 6.53 23.04 -18.04
N THR A 64 6.99 23.71 -19.09
CA THR A 64 6.52 23.45 -20.46
C THR A 64 6.75 21.99 -20.85
N GLY A 65 5.69 21.30 -21.27
CA GLY A 65 5.69 19.86 -21.52
C GLY A 65 5.52 18.99 -20.27
N GLY A 66 5.43 19.58 -19.08
CA GLY A 66 5.27 18.90 -17.80
C GLY A 66 4.01 18.07 -17.73
N GLY A 67 2.87 18.56 -18.26
CA GLY A 67 1.62 17.80 -18.30
C GLY A 67 1.71 16.56 -19.20
N ARG A 68 2.41 16.69 -20.33
CA ARG A 68 2.69 15.55 -21.24
C ARG A 68 3.62 14.52 -20.60
N ASN A 69 4.64 14.98 -19.89
CA ASN A 69 5.60 14.10 -19.20
C ASN A 69 4.93 13.39 -18.02
N LEU A 70 4.04 14.07 -17.29
CA LEU A 70 3.20 13.46 -16.24
C LEU A 70 2.31 12.36 -16.81
N GLN A 71 1.59 12.62 -17.91
CA GLN A 71 0.77 11.61 -18.58
C GLN A 71 1.58 10.35 -18.91
N LYS A 72 2.72 10.52 -19.60
CA LYS A 72 3.60 9.38 -19.97
C LYS A 72 4.10 8.61 -18.74
N PHE A 73 4.43 9.32 -17.68
CA PHE A 73 4.88 8.70 -16.43
C PHE A 73 3.76 7.88 -15.77
N ILE A 74 2.55 8.43 -15.69
CA ILE A 74 1.40 7.78 -15.08
C ILE A 74 0.85 6.61 -15.90
N ASP A 75 0.86 6.71 -17.24
CA ASP A 75 0.49 5.58 -18.11
C ASP A 75 1.41 4.38 -17.91
N LYS A 76 2.72 4.65 -17.72
CA LYS A 76 3.70 3.62 -17.40
C LYS A 76 3.47 3.06 -15.99
N ALA A 77 3.22 3.93 -15.01
CA ALA A 77 2.92 3.52 -13.64
C ALA A 77 1.66 2.66 -13.54
N GLY A 78 0.61 2.93 -14.33
CA GLY A 78 -0.61 2.12 -14.36
C GLY A 78 -0.36 0.69 -14.83
N LYS A 79 0.45 0.51 -15.89
CA LYS A 79 0.87 -0.84 -16.32
C LYS A 79 1.66 -1.57 -15.23
N ASN A 80 2.50 -0.86 -14.49
CA ASN A 80 3.23 -1.44 -13.37
C ASN A 80 2.32 -1.77 -12.20
N TYR A 81 1.27 -0.97 -11.98
CA TYR A 81 0.25 -1.21 -10.96
C TYR A 81 -0.51 -2.50 -11.23
N ASP A 82 -0.96 -2.70 -12.46
CA ASP A 82 -1.62 -3.95 -12.85
C ASP A 82 -0.73 -5.16 -12.57
N ILE A 83 0.53 -5.13 -13.00
CA ILE A 83 1.48 -6.22 -12.75
C ILE A 83 1.73 -6.41 -11.24
N ALA A 84 1.99 -5.33 -10.51
CA ALA A 84 2.39 -5.40 -9.11
C ALA A 84 1.24 -5.89 -8.21
N ILE A 85 0.06 -5.31 -8.35
CA ILE A 85 -1.07 -5.52 -7.44
C ILE A 85 -1.97 -6.65 -7.91
N LYS A 86 -2.21 -6.82 -9.21
CA LYS A 86 -3.11 -7.86 -9.71
C LYS A 86 -2.41 -9.20 -9.94
N ASP A 87 -1.11 -9.20 -10.23
CA ASP A 87 -0.39 -10.44 -10.52
C ASP A 87 0.63 -10.81 -9.44
N LEU A 88 1.54 -9.91 -9.07
CA LEU A 88 2.68 -10.25 -8.21
C LEU A 88 2.32 -10.38 -6.73
N VAL A 89 1.42 -9.55 -6.21
CA VAL A 89 1.03 -9.56 -4.79
C VAL A 89 0.41 -10.89 -4.34
N TYR A 90 -0.24 -11.61 -5.26
CA TYR A 90 -0.88 -12.89 -4.98
C TYR A 90 0.07 -14.09 -5.12
N LYS A 91 1.33 -13.86 -5.44
CA LYS A 91 2.31 -14.94 -5.53
C LYS A 91 2.79 -15.37 -4.14
N PRO A 92 3.12 -16.66 -3.96
CA PRO A 92 3.61 -17.20 -2.69
C PRO A 92 4.91 -16.54 -2.17
N ALA A 93 5.67 -15.87 -3.04
CA ALA A 93 6.95 -15.24 -2.74
C ALA A 93 7.98 -16.22 -2.14
N LEU A 94 7.91 -17.50 -2.53
CA LEU A 94 8.81 -18.55 -2.02
C LEU A 94 10.21 -18.45 -2.63
N ASN A 95 10.33 -17.86 -3.82
CA ASN A 95 11.61 -17.55 -4.44
C ASN A 95 11.58 -16.26 -5.28
N ILE A 96 12.73 -15.61 -5.40
CA ILE A 96 12.87 -14.33 -6.14
C ILE A 96 12.58 -14.46 -7.64
N PHE A 97 12.70 -15.67 -8.21
CA PHE A 97 12.39 -15.91 -9.63
C PHE A 97 10.90 -15.90 -9.93
N GLU A 98 10.02 -15.94 -8.92
CA GLU A 98 8.58 -15.74 -9.10
C GLU A 98 8.26 -14.33 -9.63
N ILE A 99 9.13 -13.36 -9.40
CA ILE A 99 9.03 -12.00 -9.96
C ILE A 99 9.37 -12.00 -11.45
N VAL A 100 10.06 -13.02 -11.97
CA VAL A 100 10.40 -13.17 -13.40
C VAL A 100 9.22 -13.83 -14.13
N THR A 101 8.46 -13.01 -14.83
CA THR A 101 7.29 -13.38 -15.65
C THR A 101 7.51 -12.88 -17.07
N ARG A 102 6.67 -13.31 -18.02
CA ARG A 102 6.71 -12.75 -19.38
C ARG A 102 6.55 -11.22 -19.39
N ASP A 103 5.80 -10.67 -18.44
CA ASP A 103 5.53 -9.23 -18.39
C ASP A 103 6.63 -8.43 -17.67
N THR A 104 7.35 -9.06 -16.75
CA THR A 104 8.45 -8.42 -15.99
C THR A 104 9.83 -8.65 -16.61
N ILE A 105 10.02 -9.70 -17.43
CA ILE A 105 11.33 -10.01 -18.04
C ILE A 105 11.81 -8.89 -18.97
N PHE A 106 10.90 -8.19 -19.64
CA PHE A 106 11.21 -7.03 -20.48
C PHE A 106 11.35 -5.72 -19.69
N LYS A 107 11.09 -5.75 -18.38
CA LYS A 107 11.14 -4.58 -17.47
C LYS A 107 12.41 -4.54 -16.63
N LEU A 108 13.44 -5.32 -16.96
CA LEU A 108 14.70 -5.38 -16.21
C LEU A 108 15.23 -3.98 -15.88
N ASN A 109 15.23 -3.05 -16.84
CA ASN A 109 15.66 -1.66 -16.66
C ASN A 109 14.91 -0.91 -15.54
N GLU A 110 13.66 -1.26 -15.24
CA GLU A 110 12.86 -0.65 -14.17
C GLU A 110 13.20 -1.19 -12.79
N PHE A 111 13.76 -2.40 -12.72
CA PHE A 111 14.28 -2.98 -11.49
C PHE A 111 15.72 -2.54 -11.18
N VAL A 112 16.51 -2.20 -12.20
CA VAL A 112 17.90 -1.69 -12.01
C VAL A 112 17.98 -0.17 -11.87
N SER A 113 17.02 0.56 -12.45
CA SER A 113 16.91 2.02 -12.30
C SER A 113 16.11 2.39 -11.05
N THR A 114 16.12 3.67 -10.67
CA THR A 114 15.42 4.18 -9.49
C THR A 114 14.30 5.14 -9.87
N ILE A 115 13.30 5.30 -9.00
CA ILE A 115 12.21 6.26 -9.24
C ILE A 115 12.78 7.67 -9.41
N SER A 116 13.73 8.06 -8.56
CA SER A 116 14.33 9.39 -8.68
C SER A 116 14.99 9.60 -10.05
N ARG A 117 15.71 8.60 -10.59
CA ARG A 117 16.29 8.68 -11.93
C ARG A 117 15.20 8.78 -13.02
N GLN A 118 14.14 8.00 -12.90
CA GLN A 118 13.03 8.01 -13.85
C GLN A 118 12.30 9.36 -13.87
N VAL A 119 11.96 9.89 -12.69
CA VAL A 119 11.30 11.19 -12.53
C VAL A 119 12.17 12.31 -13.09
N ARG A 120 13.45 12.34 -12.73
CA ARG A 120 14.39 13.40 -13.15
C ARG A 120 14.71 13.39 -14.65
N ALA A 121 14.55 12.24 -15.32
CA ALA A 121 14.70 12.14 -16.77
C ALA A 121 13.56 12.84 -17.54
N GLY A 122 12.35 12.87 -16.97
CA GLY A 122 11.16 13.45 -17.60
C GLY A 122 10.76 14.83 -17.09
N ILE A 123 11.13 15.18 -15.85
CA ILE A 123 10.72 16.43 -15.19
C ILE A 123 11.97 17.16 -14.71
N ARG A 124 12.06 18.47 -14.94
CA ARG A 124 13.18 19.33 -14.52
C ARG A 124 12.88 20.15 -13.27
N HIS A 125 11.64 20.59 -13.12
CA HIS A 125 11.17 21.48 -12.07
C HIS A 125 11.18 20.77 -10.71
N GLN A 126 11.91 21.34 -9.74
CA GLN A 126 12.20 20.67 -8.48
C GLN A 126 10.93 20.33 -7.68
N ARG A 127 9.93 21.22 -7.66
CA ARG A 127 8.68 20.98 -6.93
C ARG A 127 7.86 19.84 -7.52
N LEU A 128 7.87 19.70 -8.85
CA LEU A 128 7.17 18.62 -9.54
C LEU A 128 7.85 17.28 -9.27
N ARG A 129 9.19 17.26 -9.21
CA ARG A 129 9.95 16.08 -8.78
C ARG A 129 9.60 15.67 -7.36
N THR A 130 9.53 16.62 -6.43
CA THR A 130 9.13 16.35 -5.04
C THR A 130 7.76 15.68 -4.96
N ILE A 131 6.78 16.16 -5.72
CA ILE A 131 5.44 15.55 -5.77
C ILE A 131 5.50 14.12 -6.29
N LEU A 132 6.27 13.87 -7.36
CA LEU A 132 6.39 12.52 -7.93
C LEU A 132 7.25 11.56 -7.11
N GLU A 133 8.18 12.07 -6.30
CA GLU A 133 9.02 11.25 -5.43
C GLU A 133 8.34 10.97 -4.07
N PHE A 134 7.32 11.74 -3.67
CA PHE A 134 6.63 11.64 -2.38
C PHE A 134 5.97 10.27 -2.11
N PRO A 135 5.19 9.66 -3.03
CA PRO A 135 4.50 8.39 -2.76
C PRO A 135 5.43 7.23 -2.37
N VAL A 136 6.69 7.30 -2.78
CA VAL A 136 7.71 6.27 -2.51
C VAL A 136 8.11 6.25 -1.04
N LEU A 137 7.95 7.37 -0.32
CA LEU A 137 8.28 7.45 1.11
C LEU A 137 7.39 6.55 1.97
N PHE A 138 6.19 6.19 1.48
CA PHE A 138 5.31 5.23 2.15
C PHE A 138 5.88 3.80 2.18
N LEU A 139 6.93 3.52 1.41
CA LEU A 139 7.66 2.25 1.44
C LEU A 139 8.77 2.23 2.51
N GLY A 140 8.93 3.31 3.28
CA GLY A 140 10.02 3.44 4.27
C GLY A 140 11.42 3.56 3.64
N SER A 141 11.52 3.82 2.33
CA SER A 141 12.77 3.91 1.58
C SER A 141 12.93 5.24 0.88
N LYS A 142 14.19 5.63 0.61
CA LYS A 142 14.50 6.85 -0.15
C LYS A 142 14.20 6.63 -1.64
N PRO A 143 13.69 7.63 -2.37
CA PRO A 143 13.45 7.52 -3.81
C PRO A 143 14.70 7.20 -4.64
N SER A 144 15.88 7.60 -4.15
CA SER A 144 17.18 7.30 -4.76
C SER A 144 17.60 5.83 -4.65
N ASN A 145 16.99 5.08 -3.74
CA ASN A 145 17.31 3.67 -3.45
C ASN A 145 16.14 2.74 -3.78
N THR A 146 15.03 3.29 -4.30
CA THR A 146 13.83 2.52 -4.61
C THR A 146 13.74 2.25 -6.11
N PRO A 147 13.56 0.98 -6.53
CA PRO A 147 13.45 0.63 -7.94
C PRO A 147 12.36 1.41 -8.67
N ALA A 148 12.61 1.81 -9.92
CA ALA A 148 11.67 2.58 -10.75
C ALA A 148 10.32 1.89 -10.94
N PHE A 149 10.29 0.56 -10.85
CA PHE A 149 9.06 -0.24 -10.90
C PHE A 149 8.01 0.18 -9.84
N TYR A 150 8.44 0.65 -8.66
CA TYR A 150 7.55 1.13 -7.60
C TYR A 150 6.78 2.42 -7.95
N ASN A 151 7.00 2.99 -9.13
CA ASN A 151 6.21 4.13 -9.60
C ASN A 151 4.71 3.80 -9.71
N PHE A 152 4.31 2.52 -9.62
CA PHE A 152 2.90 2.14 -9.44
C PHE A 152 2.25 2.84 -8.24
N MET A 153 3.01 3.19 -7.20
CA MET A 153 2.51 3.99 -6.07
C MET A 153 2.02 5.37 -6.52
N ASN A 154 2.65 5.97 -7.54
CA ASN A 154 2.16 7.21 -8.13
C ASN A 154 0.85 7.03 -8.87
N PHE A 155 0.62 5.87 -9.50
CA PHE A 155 -0.67 5.58 -10.11
C PHE A 155 -1.76 5.41 -9.05
N ALA A 156 -1.46 4.69 -7.96
CA ALA A 156 -2.36 4.55 -6.82
C ALA A 156 -2.74 5.93 -6.24
N ASP A 157 -1.75 6.78 -6.01
CA ASP A 157 -1.94 8.13 -5.49
C ASP A 157 -2.72 9.03 -6.46
N ILE A 158 -2.22 9.22 -7.69
CA ILE A 158 -2.71 10.26 -8.61
C ILE A 158 -3.97 9.83 -9.37
N LYS A 159 -4.07 8.56 -9.78
CA LYS A 159 -5.19 8.07 -10.61
C LYS A 159 -6.28 7.44 -9.77
N LEU A 160 -5.95 6.49 -8.90
CA LEU A 160 -6.94 5.87 -8.02
C LEU A 160 -7.40 6.84 -6.93
N GLY A 161 -6.52 7.74 -6.50
CA GLY A 161 -6.84 8.86 -5.64
C GLY A 161 -6.67 8.56 -4.15
N THR A 162 -6.74 9.63 -3.36
CA THR A 162 -6.75 9.56 -1.90
C THR A 162 -8.18 9.58 -1.37
N TRP A 163 -8.47 8.67 -0.45
CA TRP A 163 -9.80 8.50 0.13
C TRP A 163 -9.78 8.64 1.65
N HIS A 164 -10.95 8.88 2.22
CA HIS A 164 -11.17 8.97 3.64
C HIS A 164 -12.38 8.12 4.04
N PRO A 165 -12.18 7.03 4.81
CA PRO A 165 -13.29 6.33 5.42
C PRO A 165 -13.89 7.20 6.53
N MET A 166 -15.20 7.38 6.54
CA MET A 166 -15.88 8.16 7.55
C MET A 166 -15.76 7.46 8.92
N GLY A 167 -15.28 8.20 9.92
CA GLY A 167 -14.83 7.61 11.20
C GLY A 167 -13.34 7.25 11.23
N GLY A 168 -12.60 7.56 10.17
CA GLY A 168 -11.17 7.31 10.02
C GLY A 168 -10.86 5.84 9.74
N MET A 169 -9.56 5.51 9.67
CA MET A 169 -9.10 4.15 9.34
C MET A 169 -9.61 3.08 10.31
N PHE A 170 -10.03 3.46 11.51
CA PHE A 170 -10.63 2.54 12.46
C PHE A 170 -12.00 2.00 12.00
N ALA A 171 -12.71 2.70 11.12
CA ALA A 171 -13.93 2.18 10.50
C ALA A 171 -13.65 0.90 9.69
N VAL A 172 -12.51 0.85 9.00
CA VAL A 172 -12.06 -0.35 8.26
C VAL A 172 -11.81 -1.51 9.21
N VAL A 173 -11.14 -1.24 10.35
CA VAL A 173 -10.88 -2.26 11.39
C VAL A 173 -12.18 -2.82 11.94
N LYS A 174 -13.16 -1.95 12.26
CA LYS A 174 -14.48 -2.38 12.73
C LYS A 174 -15.24 -3.21 11.69
N ALA A 175 -15.14 -2.87 10.41
CA ALA A 175 -15.76 -3.64 9.35
C ALA A 175 -15.13 -5.04 9.21
N MET A 176 -13.79 -5.14 9.33
CA MET A 176 -13.09 -6.42 9.36
C MET A 176 -13.46 -7.25 10.61
N GLU A 177 -13.54 -6.62 11.78
CA GLU A 177 -13.98 -7.25 13.04
C GLU A 177 -15.41 -7.79 12.91
N ALA A 178 -16.34 -7.00 12.38
CA ALA A 178 -17.72 -7.41 12.16
C ALA A 178 -17.81 -8.62 11.21
N LEU A 179 -17.10 -8.57 10.08
CA LEU A 179 -17.01 -9.69 9.15
C LEU A 179 -16.42 -10.95 9.82
N THR A 180 -15.38 -10.78 10.63
CA THR A 180 -14.73 -11.89 11.34
C THR A 180 -15.69 -12.56 12.32
N ASN A 181 -16.45 -11.76 13.07
CA ASN A 181 -17.50 -12.26 13.98
C ASN A 181 -18.64 -12.95 13.23
N GLU A 182 -19.08 -12.43 12.08
CA GLU A 182 -20.09 -13.08 11.22
C GLU A 182 -19.65 -14.47 10.73
N LEU A 183 -18.35 -14.65 10.50
CA LEU A 183 -17.76 -15.94 10.11
C LEU A 183 -17.55 -16.90 11.31
N GLY A 184 -17.91 -16.49 12.53
CA GLY A 184 -17.80 -17.30 13.73
C GLY A 184 -16.39 -17.36 14.32
N VAL A 185 -15.49 -16.44 13.93
CA VAL A 185 -14.16 -16.34 14.52
C VAL A 185 -14.22 -15.61 15.85
N GLU A 186 -13.54 -16.13 16.87
CA GLU A 186 -13.44 -15.52 18.18
C GLU A 186 -12.23 -14.58 18.27
N ILE A 187 -12.45 -13.33 18.70
CA ILE A 187 -11.39 -12.33 18.89
C ILE A 187 -11.17 -12.11 20.39
N LEU A 188 -10.02 -12.58 20.89
CA LEU A 188 -9.64 -12.47 22.29
C LEU A 188 -8.66 -11.32 22.51
N THR A 189 -9.15 -10.21 23.06
CA THR A 189 -8.30 -9.07 23.48
C THR A 189 -7.84 -9.24 24.93
N GLY A 190 -6.74 -8.61 25.33
CA GLY A 190 -6.18 -8.77 26.69
C GLY A 190 -5.56 -10.15 26.97
N HIS A 191 -5.28 -10.92 25.93
CA HIS A 191 -4.67 -12.25 25.98
C HIS A 191 -3.29 -12.19 25.32
N ALA A 192 -2.31 -11.62 26.01
CA ALA A 192 -0.94 -11.56 25.51
C ALA A 192 -0.37 -12.99 25.38
N VAL A 193 0.19 -13.31 24.22
CA VAL A 193 0.91 -14.57 24.00
C VAL A 193 2.33 -14.38 24.52
N ASN A 194 2.69 -15.16 25.54
CA ASN A 194 3.96 -15.05 26.25
C ASN A 194 4.95 -16.16 25.86
N GLU A 195 4.46 -17.28 25.33
CA GLU A 195 5.29 -18.41 24.90
C GLU A 195 4.53 -19.23 23.84
N LEU A 196 5.25 -19.76 22.85
CA LEU A 196 4.74 -20.75 21.90
C LEU A 196 5.20 -22.15 22.33
N VAL A 197 4.23 -23.02 22.64
CA VAL A 197 4.51 -24.38 23.09
C VAL A 197 4.87 -25.24 21.88
N VAL A 198 6.10 -25.73 21.84
CA VAL A 198 6.61 -26.56 20.74
C VAL A 198 6.79 -28.02 21.18
N LYS A 199 6.23 -28.96 20.42
CA LYS A 199 6.45 -30.41 20.58
C LYS A 199 6.83 -31.02 19.24
N ASN A 200 7.88 -31.85 19.22
CA ASN A 200 8.36 -32.52 18.00
C ASN A 200 8.52 -31.56 16.80
N ARG A 201 9.10 -30.38 17.04
CA ARG A 201 9.30 -29.30 16.05
C ARG A 201 8.02 -28.71 15.45
N LYS A 202 6.88 -28.82 16.15
CA LYS A 202 5.61 -28.19 15.77
C LYS A 202 5.07 -27.36 16.93
N VAL A 203 4.57 -26.17 16.65
CA VAL A 203 3.77 -25.42 17.62
C VAL A 203 2.46 -26.17 17.84
N VAL A 204 2.08 -26.35 19.10
CA VAL A 204 0.83 -27.03 19.49
C VAL A 204 -0.08 -26.16 20.35
N ALA A 205 0.44 -25.07 20.92
CA ALA A 205 -0.35 -24.11 21.67
C ALA A 205 0.33 -22.73 21.76
N ALA A 206 -0.47 -21.69 21.98
CA ALA A 206 -0.03 -20.37 22.42
C ALA A 206 -0.34 -20.20 23.91
N ARG A 207 0.68 -19.97 24.73
CA ARG A 207 0.54 -19.75 26.17
C ARG A 207 0.29 -18.28 26.45
N THR A 208 -0.71 -18.02 27.28
CA THR A 208 -1.10 -16.67 27.73
C THR A 208 -1.25 -16.65 29.25
N ASP A 209 -1.48 -15.47 29.82
CA ASP A 209 -1.80 -15.31 31.25
C ASP A 209 -3.14 -15.97 31.66
N HIS A 210 -3.99 -16.30 30.68
CA HIS A 210 -5.29 -16.95 30.88
C HIS A 210 -5.26 -18.46 30.59
N GLY A 211 -4.07 -19.01 30.31
CA GLY A 211 -3.85 -20.42 30.01
C GLY A 211 -3.35 -20.69 28.59
N ASP A 212 -3.24 -21.97 28.26
CA ASP A 212 -2.74 -22.46 26.97
C ASP A 212 -3.89 -22.62 25.96
N PHE A 213 -3.75 -21.97 24.80
CA PHE A 213 -4.67 -22.09 23.67
C PHE A 213 -4.11 -23.07 22.64
N ASN A 214 -4.67 -24.27 22.57
CA ASN A 214 -4.22 -25.29 21.63
C ASN A 214 -4.53 -24.90 20.18
N CYS A 215 -3.61 -25.18 19.26
CA CYS A 215 -3.80 -24.94 17.83
C CYS A 215 -3.09 -26.00 16.98
N ASP A 216 -3.69 -26.35 15.84
CA ASP A 216 -3.07 -27.20 14.83
C ASP A 216 -2.14 -26.40 13.90
N VAL A 217 -2.48 -25.12 13.70
CA VAL A 217 -1.76 -24.17 12.86
C VAL A 217 -1.66 -22.84 13.60
N LEU A 218 -0.47 -22.27 13.63
CA LEU A 218 -0.23 -20.92 14.12
C LEU A 218 0.10 -19.99 12.95
N LEU A 219 -0.66 -18.90 12.83
CA LEU A 219 -0.36 -17.78 11.95
C LEU A 219 -0.06 -16.57 12.82
N SER A 220 1.22 -16.19 12.93
CA SER A 220 1.60 -14.98 13.69
C SER A 220 1.53 -13.75 12.80
N GLY A 221 0.66 -12.81 13.15
CA GLY A 221 0.63 -11.46 12.57
C GLY A 221 1.51 -10.46 13.31
N ALA A 222 2.28 -10.90 14.33
CA ALA A 222 3.18 -10.04 15.07
C ALA A 222 4.51 -9.83 14.34
N ASP A 223 5.32 -8.89 14.83
CA ASP A 223 6.69 -8.70 14.34
C ASP A 223 7.49 -10.02 14.40
N TYR A 224 8.35 -10.25 13.40
CA TYR A 224 9.15 -11.47 13.31
C TYR A 224 10.03 -11.68 14.53
N HIS A 225 10.76 -10.65 14.95
CA HIS A 225 11.65 -10.75 16.10
C HIS A 225 10.85 -11.05 17.36
N HIS A 226 9.71 -10.37 17.56
CA HIS A 226 8.83 -10.66 18.68
C HIS A 226 8.35 -12.12 18.68
N THR A 227 7.86 -12.61 17.54
CA THR A 227 7.42 -14.00 17.41
C THR A 227 8.55 -15.00 17.69
N GLU A 228 9.76 -14.73 17.21
CA GLU A 228 10.94 -15.57 17.45
C GLU A 228 11.32 -15.62 18.93
N THR A 229 11.15 -14.52 19.68
CA THR A 229 11.41 -14.53 21.15
C THR A 229 10.41 -15.36 21.95
N LEU A 230 9.26 -15.73 21.37
CA LEU A 230 8.25 -16.57 22.02
C LEU A 230 8.55 -18.07 21.81
N LEU A 231 9.47 -18.43 20.93
CA LEU A 231 9.89 -19.83 20.70
C LEU A 231 10.90 -20.27 21.78
N PRO A 232 10.91 -21.58 22.15
CA PRO A 232 11.81 -22.13 23.18
C PRO A 232 13.26 -22.29 22.74
#